data_AF-A0A8H9AG67-F1
#
_entry.id   AF-A0A8H9AG67-F1
#
_cell.length_a   1.000
_cell.length_b   1.000
_cell.length_c   1.000
_cell.angle_alpha   90.00
_cell.angle_beta   90.00
_cell.angle_gamma   90.00
#
_symmetry.space_group_name_H-M   'P 1'
#
loop_
_entity.id
_entity.type
_entity.pdbx_description
1 polymer ?
#
loop_
_entity_poly.entity_id
_entity_poly.type
_entity_poly.pdbx_seq_one_letter_code
_entity_poly.pdbx_strand_id
1 'polypeptide(L)' 'MQNVAATVLAQYAASPRLNALINSFNAALSPDSFISDFYGLIWNIDTAEKYGLDVWGKIVGVSRRLTVKDDFNYL' A
#
# COMPACT_ATOMS: atom_id res chain seq x y z
N MET A 1 7.64 3.35 12.33
CA MET A 1 8.99 2.82 12.61
C MET A 1 8.86 1.38 13.06
N GLN A 2 9.66 0.50 12.47
CA GLN A 2 9.67 -0.92 12.85
C GLN A 2 10.49 -1.11 14.14
N ASN A 3 9.93 -1.91 15.07
CA ASN A 3 10.59 -2.29 16.32
C ASN A 3 11.11 -1.13 17.19
N VAL A 4 10.24 -0.17 17.52
CA VAL A 4 10.61 1.00 18.34
C VAL A 4 11.08 0.62 19.75
N ALA A 5 10.64 -0.52 20.30
CA ALA A 5 11.08 -0.98 21.60
C ALA A 5 12.61 -1.20 21.67
N ALA A 6 13.24 -1.56 20.56
CA ALA A 6 14.70 -1.76 20.50
C ALA A 6 15.50 -0.46 20.64
N THR A 7 14.88 0.71 20.47
CA THR A 7 15.55 2.02 20.63
C THR A 7 15.41 2.56 22.07
N VAL A 8 14.60 1.92 22.91
CA VAL A 8 14.41 2.32 24.30
C VAL A 8 15.52 1.74 25.17
N LEU A 9 16.23 2.60 25.91
CA LEU A 9 17.23 2.13 26.89
C LEU A 9 16.56 1.29 27.98
N ALA A 10 17.24 0.22 28.41
CA ALA A 10 16.71 -0.74 29.39
C ALA A 10 16.16 -0.09 30.68
N GLN A 11 16.80 0.99 31.16
CA GLN A 11 16.37 1.72 32.35
C GLN A 11 14.96 2.36 32.23
N TYR A 12 14.50 2.60 31.01
CA TYR A 12 13.18 3.18 30.72
C TYR A 12 12.17 2.15 30.21
N ALA A 13 12.57 0.89 30.02
CA ALA A 13 11.71 -0.15 29.48
C ALA A 13 10.41 -0.34 30.31
N ALA A 14 10.51 -0.15 31.63
CA ALA A 14 9.36 -0.27 32.54
C ALA A 14 8.56 1.03 32.73
N SER A 15 8.89 2.14 32.05
CA SER A 15 8.21 3.43 32.22
C SER A 15 6.95 3.53 31.35
N PRO A 16 5.72 3.47 31.91
CA PRO A 16 4.51 3.42 31.10
C PRO A 16 4.25 4.74 30.36
N ARG A 17 4.57 5.88 30.99
CA ARG A 17 4.35 7.21 30.39
C ARG A 17 5.28 7.47 29.22
N LEU A 18 6.55 7.11 29.35
CA LEU A 18 7.55 7.32 28.31
C LEU A 18 7.24 6.42 27.10
N ASN A 19 6.96 5.13 27.34
CA ASN A 19 6.55 4.20 26.29
C ASN A 19 5.26 4.65 25.59
N ALA A 20 4.27 5.17 26.33
CA ALA A 20 3.04 5.69 25.73
C ALA A 20 3.33 6.86 24.78
N LEU A 21 4.17 7.82 25.19
CA LEU A 21 4.55 8.95 24.33
C LEU A 21 5.25 8.48 23.04
N ILE A 22 6.24 7.60 23.18
CA ILE A 22 6.97 7.03 22.06
C ILE A 22 6.03 6.31 21.08
N ASN A 23 5.11 5.50 21.59
CA ASN A 23 4.16 4.75 20.77
C ASN A 23 3.20 5.69 20.02
N SER A 24 2.74 6.77 20.66
CA SER A 24 1.91 7.78 20.00
C SER A 24 2.64 8.45 18.84
N PHE A 25 3.90 8.82 19.01
CA PHE A 25 4.72 9.37 17.92
C PHE A 25 4.96 8.34 16.81
N ASN A 26 5.26 7.09 17.19
CA ASN A 26 5.43 6.02 16.20
C ASN A 26 4.17 5.82 15.37
N ALA A 27 3.00 5.78 15.99
CA ALA A 27 1.73 5.63 15.28
C ALA A 27 1.42 6.83 14.39
N ALA A 28 1.68 8.05 14.85
CA ALA A 28 1.38 9.28 14.10
C ALA A 28 2.28 9.48 12.87
N LEU A 29 3.52 9.01 12.92
CA LEU A 29 4.51 9.23 11.87
C LEU A 29 4.77 8.01 10.99
N SER A 30 4.26 6.83 11.35
CA SER A 30 4.56 5.61 10.61
C SER A 30 3.81 5.56 9.28
N PRO A 31 4.51 5.48 8.13
CA PRO A 31 3.88 5.26 6.83
C PRO A 31 3.62 3.77 6.56
N ASP A 32 3.97 2.87 7.50
CA ASP A 32 4.04 1.42 7.25
C ASP A 32 2.71 0.85 6.73
N SER A 33 1.57 1.26 7.31
CA SER A 33 0.25 0.81 6.86
C SER A 33 -0.06 1.30 5.44
N PHE A 34 0.19 2.59 5.18
CA PHE A 34 0.00 3.17 3.85
C PHE A 34 0.86 2.45 2.79
N ILE A 35 2.13 2.18 3.09
CA ILE A 35 3.03 1.49 2.16
C ILE A 35 2.54 0.06 1.90
N SER A 36 2.12 -0.65 2.96
CA SER A 36 1.57 -2.00 2.83
C SER A 36 0.30 -2.02 1.97
N ASP A 37 -0.62 -1.08 2.21
CA ASP A 37 -1.86 -0.96 1.46
C ASP A 37 -1.59 -0.57 0.01
N PHE A 38 -0.70 0.40 -0.21
CA PHE A 38 -0.28 0.79 -1.55
C PHE A 38 0.34 -0.39 -2.30
N TYR A 39 1.25 -1.12 -1.66
CA TYR A 39 1.87 -2.28 -2.26
C TYR A 39 0.82 -3.34 -2.63
N GLY A 40 -0.05 -3.71 -1.70
CA GLY A 40 -1.06 -4.75 -1.93
C GLY A 40 -2.10 -4.36 -2.99
N LEU A 41 -2.63 -3.14 -2.92
CA LEU A 41 -3.76 -2.71 -3.75
C LEU A 41 -3.34 -2.16 -5.12
N ILE A 42 -2.14 -1.58 -5.21
CA ILE A 42 -1.67 -0.87 -6.42
C ILE A 42 -0.51 -1.60 -7.09
N TRP A 43 0.55 -1.92 -6.34
CA TRP A 43 1.84 -2.28 -6.94
C TRP A 43 2.01 -3.78 -7.19
N ASN A 44 1.58 -4.63 -6.27
CA ASN A 44 1.71 -6.08 -6.39
C ASN A 44 0.71 -6.63 -7.41
N ILE A 45 1.19 -7.13 -8.55
CA ILE A 45 0.33 -7.61 -9.63
C ILE A 45 -0.60 -8.77 -9.20
N ASP A 46 -0.14 -9.61 -8.26
CA ASP A 46 -0.90 -10.77 -7.79
C ASP A 46 -2.10 -10.38 -6.91
N THR A 47 -2.07 -9.19 -6.31
CA THR A 47 -3.10 -8.70 -5.38
C THR A 47 -3.71 -7.37 -5.76
N ALA A 48 -3.20 -6.71 -6.81
CA ALA A 48 -3.65 -5.39 -7.22
C ALA A 48 -5.12 -5.43 -7.64
N GLU A 49 -5.85 -4.39 -7.27
CA GLU A 49 -7.28 -4.29 -7.54
C GLU A 49 -7.63 -2.98 -8.23
N LYS A 50 -8.74 -2.96 -8.98
CA LYS A 50 -9.38 -1.76 -9.55
C LYS A 50 -8.40 -0.79 -10.22
N TYR A 51 -7.97 0.25 -9.51
CA TYR A 51 -7.05 1.27 -10.00
C TYR A 51 -5.62 0.75 -10.13
N GLY A 52 -5.17 -0.17 -9.27
CA GLY A 52 -3.86 -0.82 -9.42
C GLY A 52 -3.74 -1.55 -10.75
N LEU A 53 -4.78 -2.29 -11.15
CA LEU A 53 -4.82 -2.96 -12.44
C LEU A 53 -4.89 -1.98 -13.62
N ASP A 54 -5.46 -0.78 -13.45
CA ASP A 54 -5.39 0.27 -14.47
C ASP A 54 -3.99 0.83 -14.66
N VAL A 55 -3.28 1.04 -13.55
CA VAL A 55 -1.89 1.49 -13.58
C VAL A 55 -1.04 0.46 -14.33
N TRP A 56 -1.18 -0.82 -13.98
CA TRP A 56 -0.51 -1.90 -14.68
C TRP A 56 -0.91 -1.99 -16.15
N GLY A 57 -2.21 -1.92 -16.48
CA GLY A 57 -2.68 -1.91 -17.86
C GLY A 57 -2.03 -0.81 -18.71
N LYS A 58 -1.85 0.40 -18.15
CA LYS A 58 -1.10 1.47 -18.82
C LYS A 58 0.38 1.13 -19.00
N ILE A 59 1.02 0.53 -18.00
CA ILE A 59 2.44 0.15 -18.05
C ILE A 59 2.69 -0.94 -19.09
N VAL A 60 1.85 -1.98 -19.13
CA VAL A 60 2.03 -3.14 -20.04
C VAL A 60 1.32 -2.97 -21.39
N GLY A 61 0.65 -1.84 -21.63
CA GLY A 61 -0.04 -1.56 -22.90
C GLY A 61 -1.35 -2.33 -23.09
N VAL A 62 -2.00 -2.76 -22.00
CA VAL A 62 -3.27 -3.49 -22.03
C VAL A 62 -4.42 -2.56 -21.63
N SER A 63 -5.36 -2.35 -22.55
CA SER A 63 -6.58 -1.58 -22.30
C SER A 63 -7.60 -2.41 -21.50
N ARG A 64 -8.28 -1.78 -20.53
CA ARG A 64 -9.46 -2.38 -19.87
C ARG A 64 -10.60 -2.63 -20.85
N ARG A 65 -10.72 -1.81 -21.89
CA ARG A 65 -11.78 -1.90 -22.90
C ARG A 65 -11.30 -2.71 -24.09
N LEU A 66 -12.13 -3.64 -24.55
CA LEU A 66 -11.97 -4.31 -25.82
C LEU A 66 -12.43 -3.39 -26.96
N THR A 67 -11.57 -3.19 -27.95
CA THR A 67 -11.96 -2.55 -29.21
C THR A 67 -12.50 -3.63 -30.13
N VAL A 68 -13.81 -3.67 -30.33
CA VAL A 68 -14.45 -4.55 -31.33
C VAL A 68 -14.50 -3.77 -32.64
N LYS A 69 -14.02 -4.38 -33.73
CA LYS A 69 -14.27 -3.86 -35.07
C LYS A 69 -15.65 -4.33 -35.50
N ASP A 70 -16.54 -3.37 -35.72
CA ASP A 70 -17.86 -3.64 -36.28
C ASP A 70 -17.73 -3.94 -37.78
N ASP A 71 -17.81 -5.21 -38.13
CA ASP A 71 -17.95 -5.69 -39.51
C ASP A 71 -19.44 -5.87 -39.80
N PHE A 72 -20.19 -4.76 -39.84
CA PHE A 72 -21.60 -4.83 -40.19
C PHE A 72 -21.76 -5.05 -41.70
N ASN A 73 -21.92 -6.31 -42.10
CA ASN A 73 -22.51 -6.66 -43.39
C ASN A 73 -24.04 -6.51 -43.28
N TYR A 74 -24.54 -5.30 -43.49
CA TYR A 74 -25.96 -5.11 -43.81
C TYR A 74 -26.17 -5.61 -45.24
N LEU A 75 -26.83 -6.76 -45.37
CA LEU A 75 -27.35 -7.31 -46.63
C LEU A 75 -28.45 -6.41 -47.19
#